data_AF-A0A1F9CXI1-F1
#
_entry.id   AF-A0A1F9CXI1-F1
#
_cell.length_a   1.000
_cell.length_b   1.000
_cell.length_c   1.000
_cell.angle_alpha   90.00
_cell.angle_beta   90.00
_cell.angle_gamma   90.00
#
_symmetry.space_group_name_H-M   'P 1'
#
loop_
_entity.id
_entity.type
_entity.pdbx_description
1 polymer ?
#
loop_
_entity_poly.entity_id
_entity_poly.type
_entity_poly.pdbx_seq_one_letter_code
_entity_poly.pdbx_strand_id
1 'polypeptide(L)'
;MEIIETQFRVDRFYVVIKEGQKQYTIPRANFVWLQGNPGFKTIPKGYVIHHLDHDKTNDDISNLAIMQKYHHVSHHWKQKTIDNPIILKGEENVFYFPIKRPKVRMDAKTKRFYVELTELDGEGKKNRLRIYRKQMKAFIFKEDAEKYADQLWEAENANTANVPLRNKAPKC
;
A
#
# COMPACT_ATOMS: atom_id res chain seq x y z
N MET A 1 12.69 34.68 6.41
CA MET A 1 13.07 33.31 6.81
C MET A 1 14.34 32.97 6.07
N GLU A 2 15.34 32.43 6.76
CA GLU A 2 16.62 32.05 6.16
C GLU A 2 16.80 30.52 6.29
N ILE A 3 17.21 29.85 5.21
CA ILE A 3 17.58 28.43 5.26
C ILE A 3 19.00 28.32 5.79
N ILE A 4 19.17 27.58 6.88
CA ILE A 4 20.49 27.27 7.45
C ILE A 4 21.04 26.00 6.84
N GLU A 5 20.20 24.98 6.73
CA GLU A 5 20.61 23.64 6.33
C GLU A 5 19.46 22.92 5.62
N THR A 6 19.79 22.09 4.64
CA THR A 6 18.87 21.13 4.02
C THR A 6 19.28 19.71 4.39
N GLN A 7 18.32 18.91 4.86
CA GLN A 7 18.56 17.55 5.35
C GLN A 7 17.65 16.58 4.63
N PHE A 8 18.18 15.44 4.17
CA PHE A 8 17.36 14.35 3.65
C PHE A 8 17.04 13.36 4.78
N ARG A 9 15.76 13.16 5.08
CA ARG A 9 15.27 12.24 6.11
C ARG A 9 14.01 11.57 5.57
N VAL A 10 13.77 10.31 5.89
CA VAL A 10 12.43 9.75 5.67
C VAL A 10 12.21 9.16 4.27
N ASP A 11 12.89 9.66 3.23
CA ASP A 11 12.45 9.71 1.80
C ASP A 11 12.13 11.12 1.27
N ARG A 12 12.43 12.18 2.04
CA ARG A 12 12.12 13.56 1.65
C ARG A 12 13.15 14.57 2.17
N PHE A 13 13.15 15.76 1.57
CA PHE A 13 13.95 16.88 2.04
C PHE A 13 13.24 17.65 3.17
N TYR A 14 14.04 18.10 4.13
CA TYR A 14 13.67 19.01 5.21
C TYR A 14 14.61 20.21 5.17
N VAL A 15 14.13 21.36 5.62
CA VAL A 15 14.94 22.56 5.80
C VAL A 15 14.92 22.99 7.26
N VAL A 16 16.08 23.35 7.78
CA VAL A 16 16.22 24.05 9.06
C VAL A 16 16.15 25.53 8.75
N ILE A 17 15.14 26.21 9.28
CA ILE A 17 14.93 27.63 9.03
C ILE A 17 15.09 28.45 10.31
N LYS A 18 15.62 29.66 10.13
CA LYS A 18 15.76 30.67 11.18
C LYS A 18 14.71 31.76 10.99
N GLU A 19 13.99 32.07 12.06
CA GLU A 19 13.07 33.21 12.15
C GLU A 19 13.34 33.97 13.46
N GLY A 20 14.09 35.08 13.36
CA GLY A 20 14.59 35.81 14.52
C GLY A 20 15.55 34.95 15.35
N GLN A 21 15.19 34.72 16.62
CA GLN A 21 15.95 33.87 17.55
C GLN A 21 15.51 32.40 17.54
N LYS A 22 14.46 32.05 16.80
CA LYS A 22 13.92 30.69 16.77
C LYS A 22 14.46 29.93 15.56
N GLN A 23 14.79 28.66 15.78
CA GLN A 23 15.08 27.68 14.74
C GLN A 23 14.05 26.57 14.79
N TYR A 24 13.62 26.10 13.63
CA TYR A 24 12.74 24.96 13.52
C TYR A 24 12.94 24.25 12.18
N THR A 25 12.66 22.95 12.16
CA THR A 25 12.78 22.11 10.97
C THR A 25 11.39 21.85 10.39
N ILE A 26 11.25 22.08 9.08
CA ILE A 26 10.02 21.78 8.34
C ILE A 26 10.32 21.00 7.06
N PRO A 27 9.35 20.25 6.51
CA PRO A 27 9.50 19.66 5.18
C PRO A 27 9.85 20.75 4.14
N ARG A 28 10.79 20.47 3.24
CA ARG A 28 11.21 21.42 2.20
C ARG A 28 10.05 21.82 1.30
N ALA A 29 9.18 20.89 0.92
CA ALA A 29 7.93 21.18 0.22
C ALA A 29 7.07 22.26 0.90
N ASN A 30 6.93 22.21 2.23
CA ASN A 30 6.18 23.23 2.97
C ASN A 30 6.83 24.60 2.86
N PHE A 31 8.16 24.66 2.94
CA PHE A 31 8.92 25.89 2.80
C PHE A 31 8.76 26.48 1.39
N VAL A 32 8.99 25.68 0.35
CA VAL A 32 8.89 26.12 -1.05
C VAL A 32 7.47 26.60 -1.35
N TRP A 33 6.45 25.87 -0.91
CA TRP A 33 5.06 26.28 -1.10
C TRP A 33 4.73 27.62 -0.43
N LEU A 34 5.20 27.85 0.81
CA LEU A 34 5.01 29.12 1.51
C LEU A 34 5.73 30.29 0.82
N GLN A 35 6.93 30.08 0.29
CA GLN A 35 7.65 31.11 -0.47
C GLN A 35 6.89 31.51 -1.76
N GLY A 36 6.29 30.54 -2.45
CA GLY A 36 5.47 30.79 -3.64
C GLY A 36 4.09 31.39 -3.35
N ASN A 37 3.63 31.40 -2.09
CA ASN A 37 2.31 31.84 -1.69
C ASN A 37 2.38 32.85 -0.51
N PRO A 38 2.89 34.08 -0.74
CA PRO A 38 3.22 35.04 0.32
C PRO A 38 2.03 35.52 1.15
N GLY A 39 0.79 35.28 0.70
CA GLY A 39 -0.43 35.50 1.50
C GLY A 39 -0.56 34.58 2.71
N PHE A 40 0.25 33.52 2.79
CA PHE A 40 0.23 32.55 3.89
C PHE A 40 1.50 32.66 4.73
N LYS A 41 1.34 32.94 6.03
CA LYS A 41 2.46 32.91 6.99
C LYS A 41 2.82 31.47 7.39
N THR A 42 1.82 30.59 7.46
CA THR A 42 1.97 29.18 7.83
C THR A 42 0.96 28.35 7.06
N ILE A 43 1.19 27.03 6.97
CA ILE A 43 0.19 26.10 6.44
C ILE A 43 -0.98 26.06 7.43
N PRO A 44 -2.23 26.41 7.01
CA PRO A 44 -3.38 26.43 7.90
C PRO A 44 -3.63 25.08 8.58
N LYS A 45 -4.14 25.12 9.82
CA LYS A 45 -4.48 23.90 10.56
C LYS A 45 -5.52 23.09 9.78
N GLY A 46 -5.26 21.80 9.61
CA GLY A 46 -6.12 20.89 8.84
C GLY A 46 -5.73 20.75 7.37
N TYR A 47 -4.70 21.46 6.90
CA TYR A 47 -4.16 21.33 5.55
C TYR A 47 -2.76 20.69 5.56
N VAL A 48 -2.35 20.18 4.40
CA VAL A 48 -1.02 19.60 4.10
C VAL A 48 -0.62 19.97 2.67
N ILE A 49 0.68 19.94 2.39
CA ILE A 49 1.20 20.04 1.03
C ILE A 49 1.24 18.65 0.40
N HIS A 50 0.76 18.56 -0.84
CA HIS A 50 0.69 17.36 -1.66
C HIS A 50 1.59 17.52 -2.89
N HIS A 51 2.42 16.53 -3.16
CA HIS A 51 3.17 16.38 -4.40
C HIS A 51 2.25 15.75 -5.46
N LEU A 52 1.96 16.48 -6.55
CA LEU A 52 1.02 16.06 -7.60
C LEU A 52 1.49 14.80 -8.33
N ASP A 53 2.80 14.69 -8.56
CA ASP A 53 3.45 13.53 -9.18
C ASP A 53 3.68 12.34 -8.22
N HIS A 54 3.33 12.49 -6.94
CA HIS A 54 3.60 11.53 -5.86
C HIS A 54 5.09 11.28 -5.55
N ASP A 55 6.02 12.05 -6.14
CA ASP A 55 7.43 12.03 -5.80
C ASP A 55 7.73 13.06 -4.70
N LYS A 56 8.02 12.56 -3.50
CA LYS A 56 8.29 13.37 -2.30
C LYS A 56 9.61 14.15 -2.38
N THR A 57 10.42 13.92 -3.40
CA THR A 57 11.70 14.61 -3.63
C THR A 57 11.60 15.74 -4.65
N ASN A 58 10.51 15.79 -5.43
CA ASN A 58 10.24 16.85 -6.40
C ASN A 58 9.49 18.04 -5.76
N ASP A 59 10.23 18.92 -5.07
CA ASP A 59 9.65 20.12 -4.45
C ASP A 59 9.53 21.32 -5.42
N ASP A 60 9.42 21.11 -6.73
CA ASP A 60 9.08 22.21 -7.65
C ASP A 60 7.72 22.82 -7.25
N ILE A 61 7.63 24.15 -7.15
CA ILE A 61 6.40 24.83 -6.72
C ILE A 61 5.18 24.45 -7.58
N SER A 62 5.38 24.19 -8.87
CA SER A 62 4.33 23.77 -9.80
C SER A 62 3.82 22.34 -9.52
N ASN A 63 4.62 21.52 -8.85
CA ASN A 63 4.27 20.16 -8.41
C ASN A 63 3.60 20.13 -7.02
N LEU A 64 3.47 21.28 -6.35
CA LEU A 64 2.96 21.35 -4.97
C LEU A 64 1.56 21.96 -4.91
N ALA A 65 0.64 21.23 -4.29
CA ALA A 65 -0.71 21.72 -4.01
C ALA A 65 -1.01 21.69 -2.51
N ILE A 66 -1.67 22.73 -2.00
CA ILE A 66 -2.24 22.67 -0.65
C ILE A 66 -3.56 21.91 -0.69
N MET A 67 -3.74 20.98 0.26
CA MET A 67 -4.92 20.13 0.31
C MET A 67 -5.36 19.91 1.76
N GLN A 68 -6.67 19.81 1.99
CA GLN A 68 -7.18 19.44 3.31
C GLN A 68 -6.72 18.03 3.66
N LYS A 69 -6.35 17.77 4.92
CA LYS A 69 -5.82 16.47 5.38
C LYS A 69 -6.71 15.30 4.98
N TYR A 70 -8.03 15.44 5.13
CA TYR A 70 -8.96 14.38 4.78
C TYR A 70 -9.06 14.18 3.26
N HIS A 71 -8.95 15.23 2.45
CA HIS A 71 -8.84 15.13 0.99
C HIS A 71 -7.51 14.51 0.57
N HIS A 72 -6.40 14.85 1.22
CA HIS A 72 -5.08 14.26 0.97
C HIS A 72 -5.06 12.77 1.29
N VAL A 73 -5.58 12.40 2.46
CA VAL A 73 -5.77 11.00 2.84
C VAL A 73 -6.72 10.33 1.86
N SER A 74 -7.85 10.96 1.51
CA SER A 74 -8.76 10.45 0.50
C SER A 74 -8.13 10.38 -0.88
N HIS A 75 -7.15 11.20 -1.26
CA HIS A 75 -6.51 11.18 -2.57
C HIS A 75 -5.53 10.00 -2.66
N HIS A 76 -4.67 9.86 -1.64
CA HIS A 76 -3.86 8.67 -1.45
C HIS A 76 -4.68 7.40 -1.21
N TRP A 77 -5.91 7.53 -0.72
CA TRP A 77 -6.88 6.44 -0.57
C TRP A 77 -7.89 6.37 -1.73
N LYS A 78 -7.85 7.25 -2.73
CA LYS A 78 -8.64 7.18 -3.98
C LYS A 78 -7.83 6.46 -5.06
N GLN A 79 -6.52 6.36 -4.86
CA GLN A 79 -5.74 5.19 -5.28
C GLN A 79 -5.99 3.97 -4.37
N LYS A 80 -7.18 3.83 -3.78
CA LYS A 80 -7.67 2.51 -3.37
C LYS A 80 -8.20 1.83 -4.61
N THR A 81 -7.50 0.79 -5.00
CA THR A 81 -8.02 -0.41 -5.63
C THR A 81 -9.51 -0.58 -5.34
N ILE A 82 -10.30 -0.74 -6.39
CA ILE A 82 -11.68 -1.18 -6.30
C ILE A 82 -11.66 -2.54 -5.58
N ASP A 83 -11.98 -2.57 -4.29
CA ASP A 83 -12.59 -3.75 -3.69
C ASP A 83 -14.09 -3.58 -3.97
N ASN A 84 -14.59 -4.22 -5.02
CA ASN A 84 -16.03 -4.42 -5.22
C ASN A 84 -16.42 -5.77 -4.58
N PRO A 85 -17.02 -5.81 -3.39
CA PRO A 85 -17.86 -6.92 -3.02
C PRO A 85 -19.29 -6.57 -3.41
N ILE A 86 -19.71 -6.88 -4.64
CA ILE A 86 -21.10 -7.23 -5.00
C ILE A 86 -21.03 -7.98 -6.35
N ILE A 87 -21.64 -9.16 -6.35
CA ILE A 87 -21.79 -10.13 -7.43
C ILE A 87 -22.84 -9.64 -8.45
N LEU A 88 -22.59 -9.81 -9.77
CA LEU A 88 -23.47 -10.55 -10.71
C LEU A 88 -23.02 -10.43 -12.19
N LYS A 89 -22.88 -11.63 -12.81
CA LYS A 89 -22.88 -12.00 -14.24
C LYS A 89 -21.78 -11.44 -15.15
N GLY A 90 -20.76 -12.25 -15.44
CA GLY A 90 -20.22 -12.29 -16.81
C GLY A 90 -18.75 -12.61 -17.01
N GLU A 91 -17.84 -12.32 -16.08
CA GLU A 91 -16.40 -12.47 -16.34
C GLU A 91 -15.68 -13.14 -15.17
N GLU A 92 -14.69 -13.96 -15.51
CA GLU A 92 -14.24 -15.14 -14.77
C GLU A 92 -13.70 -14.85 -13.36
N ASN A 93 -14.27 -15.51 -12.35
CA ASN A 93 -13.70 -15.56 -11.01
C ASN A 93 -12.45 -16.46 -11.04
N VAL A 94 -11.26 -15.87 -11.03
CA VAL A 94 -10.02 -16.64 -10.84
C VAL A 94 -9.89 -16.95 -9.35
N PHE A 95 -10.39 -18.11 -8.95
CA PHE A 95 -10.12 -18.66 -7.62
C PHE A 95 -8.71 -19.24 -7.62
N TYR A 96 -7.86 -18.73 -6.73
CA TYR A 96 -6.52 -19.25 -6.53
C TYR A 96 -6.55 -20.38 -5.51
N PHE A 97 -6.34 -21.60 -5.99
CA PHE A 97 -6.40 -22.81 -5.17
C PHE A 97 -4.99 -23.26 -4.79
N PRO A 98 -4.65 -23.29 -3.48
CA PRO A 98 -3.34 -23.75 -3.04
C PRO A 98 -3.18 -25.25 -3.34
N ILE A 99 -2.17 -25.63 -4.11
CA ILE A 99 -1.83 -27.07 -4.29
C ILE A 99 -1.14 -27.68 -3.07
N LYS A 100 -0.71 -26.85 -2.13
CA LYS A 100 -0.04 -27.23 -0.87
C LYS A 100 -0.42 -26.24 0.21
N ARG A 101 -0.39 -26.69 1.47
CA ARG A 101 -0.63 -25.82 2.63
C ARG A 101 0.22 -24.55 2.51
N PRO A 102 -0.40 -23.35 2.55
CA PRO A 102 0.33 -22.10 2.46
C PRO A 102 1.37 -21.97 3.56
N LYS A 103 2.49 -21.31 3.26
CA LYS A 103 3.62 -21.16 4.20
C LYS A 103 3.74 -19.74 4.69
N VAL A 104 3.96 -19.56 5.99
CA VAL A 104 4.27 -18.25 6.53
C VAL A 104 5.74 -17.92 6.33
N ARG A 105 6.02 -16.72 5.84
CA ARG A 105 7.36 -16.19 5.60
C ARG A 105 7.50 -14.81 6.21
N MET A 106 8.71 -14.42 6.55
CA MET A 106 9.03 -13.06 6.99
C MET A 106 9.77 -12.32 5.86
N ASP A 107 9.32 -11.12 5.55
CA ASP A 107 10.01 -10.21 4.65
C ASP A 107 11.22 -9.59 5.39
N ALA A 108 12.42 -9.81 4.85
CA ALA A 108 13.66 -9.43 5.51
C ALA A 108 13.82 -7.91 5.70
N LYS A 109 13.26 -7.11 4.80
CA LYS A 109 13.36 -5.64 4.77
C LYS A 109 12.37 -4.99 5.72
N THR A 110 11.12 -5.44 5.69
CA THR A 110 10.03 -4.84 6.47
C THR A 110 9.86 -5.47 7.85
N LYS A 111 10.47 -6.65 8.09
CA LYS A 111 10.26 -7.48 9.29
C LYS A 111 8.79 -7.81 9.54
N ARG A 112 8.02 -7.95 8.45
CA ARG A 112 6.61 -8.32 8.48
C ARG A 112 6.41 -9.73 7.92
N PHE A 113 5.32 -10.38 8.30
CA PHE A 113 4.98 -11.71 7.84
C PHE A 113 4.01 -11.66 6.65
N TYR A 114 4.08 -12.68 5.79
CA TYR A 114 3.18 -12.91 4.66
C TYR A 114 2.94 -14.40 4.46
N VAL A 115 1.85 -14.74 3.79
CA VAL A 115 1.49 -16.12 3.46
C VAL A 115 1.88 -16.40 2.02
N GLU A 116 2.78 -17.34 1.80
CA GLU A 116 3.21 -17.84 0.49
C GLU A 116 2.30 -18.98 0.06
N LEU A 117 1.55 -18.77 -1.03
CA LEU A 117 0.71 -19.78 -1.67
C LEU A 117 1.40 -20.31 -2.91
N THR A 118 1.25 -21.60 -3.20
CA THR A 118 1.69 -22.19 -4.48
C THR A 118 0.46 -22.67 -5.23
N GLU A 119 0.39 -22.34 -6.51
CA GLU A 119 -0.68 -22.76 -7.42
C GLU A 119 -0.11 -23.34 -8.70
N LEU A 120 -0.99 -23.89 -9.53
CA LEU A 120 -0.69 -24.23 -10.92
C LEU A 120 -1.46 -23.27 -11.82
N ASP A 121 -0.81 -22.70 -12.83
CA ASP A 121 -1.52 -22.01 -13.90
C ASP A 121 -2.25 -23.00 -14.84
N GLY A 122 -2.95 -22.46 -15.83
CA GLY A 122 -3.66 -23.24 -16.85
C GLY A 122 -2.77 -24.19 -17.67
N GLU A 123 -1.44 -23.99 -17.64
CA GLU A 123 -0.45 -24.84 -18.31
C GLU A 123 0.18 -25.88 -17.35
N GLY A 124 -0.23 -25.90 -16.07
CA GLY A 124 0.32 -26.81 -15.05
C GLY A 124 1.68 -26.38 -14.51
N LYS A 125 2.11 -25.14 -14.75
CA LYS A 125 3.35 -24.59 -14.19
C LYS A 125 3.09 -23.99 -12.82
N LYS A 126 4.05 -24.18 -11.91
CA LYS A 126 3.94 -23.74 -10.52
C LYS A 126 4.19 -22.25 -10.39
N ASN A 127 3.22 -21.53 -9.86
CA ASN A 127 3.35 -20.12 -9.49
C ASN A 127 3.34 -19.95 -7.97
N ARG A 128 4.11 -18.98 -7.47
CA ARG A 128 4.16 -18.63 -6.04
C ARG A 128 3.57 -17.25 -5.84
N LEU A 129 2.53 -17.18 -5.03
CA LEU A 129 1.83 -15.95 -4.70
C LEU A 129 2.17 -15.53 -3.27
N ARG A 130 2.27 -14.21 -3.06
CA ARG A 130 2.42 -13.62 -1.72
C ARG A 130 1.10 -13.00 -1.32
N ILE A 131 0.52 -13.51 -0.23
CA ILE A 131 -0.76 -13.08 0.30
C ILE A 131 -0.51 -12.32 1.59
N TYR A 132 -1.09 -11.13 1.64
CA TYR A 132 -1.08 -10.24 2.79
C TYR A 132 -2.50 -10.16 3.36
N ARG A 133 -2.69 -9.55 4.53
CA ARG A 133 -4.02 -9.32 5.11
C ARG A 133 -4.88 -8.47 4.16
N LYS A 134 -6.20 -8.46 4.37
CA LYS A 134 -7.16 -7.51 3.76
C LYS A 134 -6.53 -6.10 3.67
N GLN A 135 -6.56 -5.50 2.47
CA GLN A 135 -5.86 -4.25 2.11
C GLN A 135 -4.33 -4.36 1.91
N MET A 136 -3.80 -5.53 1.51
CA MET A 136 -2.39 -5.72 1.16
C MET A 136 -1.39 -5.42 2.31
N LYS A 137 -1.87 -5.36 3.56
CA LYS A 137 -0.99 -5.09 4.70
C LYS A 137 -0.35 -6.37 5.19
N ALA A 138 0.97 -6.37 5.26
CA ALA A 138 1.71 -7.50 5.81
C ALA A 138 1.37 -7.72 7.29
N PHE A 139 1.39 -8.99 7.70
CA PHE A 139 1.10 -9.41 9.05
C PHE A 139 2.19 -8.89 9.98
N ILE A 140 1.76 -8.38 11.13
CA ILE A 140 2.70 -7.88 12.15
C ILE A 140 3.25 -9.06 12.94
N PHE A 141 2.37 -9.98 13.33
CA PHE A 141 2.68 -11.15 14.12
C PHE A 141 2.66 -12.41 13.25
N LYS A 142 3.51 -13.38 13.59
CA LYS A 142 3.64 -14.63 12.85
C LYS A 142 2.38 -15.48 13.03
N GLU A 143 1.84 -15.49 14.23
CA GLU A 143 0.68 -16.25 14.67
C GLU A 143 -0.57 -15.83 13.87
N ASP A 144 -0.73 -14.53 13.59
CA ASP A 144 -1.82 -14.02 12.75
C ASP A 144 -1.72 -14.55 11.30
N ALA A 145 -0.49 -14.62 10.76
CA ALA A 145 -0.25 -15.14 9.42
C ALA A 145 -0.47 -16.65 9.36
N GLU A 146 -0.10 -17.39 10.41
CA GLU A 146 -0.32 -18.84 10.53
C GLU A 146 -1.81 -19.15 10.59
N LYS A 147 -2.56 -18.45 11.45
CA LYS A 147 -4.01 -18.56 11.54
C LYS A 147 -4.69 -18.28 10.19
N TYR A 148 -4.23 -17.28 9.46
CA TYR A 148 -4.77 -16.96 8.14
C TYR A 148 -4.41 -18.02 7.08
N ALA A 149 -3.20 -18.56 7.11
CA ALA A 149 -2.80 -19.67 6.25
C ALA A 149 -3.67 -20.92 6.48
N ASP A 150 -4.04 -21.19 7.73
CA ASP A 150 -4.91 -22.30 8.11
C ASP A 150 -6.34 -22.08 7.65
N GLN A 151 -6.88 -20.86 7.82
CA GLN A 151 -8.20 -20.51 7.30
C GLN A 151 -8.29 -20.69 5.78
N LEU A 152 -7.26 -20.28 5.02
CA LEU A 152 -7.21 -20.48 3.57
C LEU A 152 -7.18 -21.98 3.21
N TRP A 153 -6.42 -22.77 3.97
CA TRP A 153 -6.31 -24.21 3.73
C TRP A 153 -7.59 -24.97 4.09
N GLU A 154 -8.23 -24.62 5.19
CA GLU A 154 -9.49 -25.23 5.64
C GLU A 154 -10.65 -24.87 4.71
N ALA A 155 -10.75 -23.61 4.28
CA ALA A 155 -11.77 -23.18 3.33
C ALA A 155 -11.69 -23.97 2.01
N GLU A 156 -10.49 -24.32 1.56
CA GLU A 156 -10.31 -25.14 0.38
C GLU A 156 -10.74 -26.60 0.58
N ASN A 157 -10.33 -27.20 1.70
CA ASN A 157 -10.72 -28.57 2.03
C ASN A 157 -12.24 -28.70 2.24
N ALA A 158 -12.89 -27.66 2.76
CA ALA A 158 -14.34 -27.60 2.93
C ALA A 158 -15.08 -27.47 1.59
N ASN A 159 -14.52 -26.74 0.63
CA ASN A 159 -15.10 -26.60 -0.72
C ASN A 159 -14.91 -27.86 -1.56
N THR A 160 -13.74 -28.50 -1.52
CA THR A 160 -13.48 -29.76 -2.24
C THR A 160 -14.34 -30.93 -1.75
N ALA A 161 -14.78 -30.92 -0.49
CA ALA A 161 -15.73 -31.90 0.03
C ALA A 161 -17.16 -31.78 -0.55
N ASN A 162 -17.51 -30.62 -1.13
CA ASN A 162 -18.87 -30.32 -1.63
C ASN A 162 -18.97 -30.18 -3.16
N VAL A 163 -17.87 -30.33 -3.90
CA VAL A 163 -17.87 -30.25 -5.37
C VAL A 163 -17.83 -31.67 -5.95
N PRO A 164 -18.86 -32.11 -6.72
CA PRO A 164 -18.80 -33.37 -7.45
C PRO A 164 -17.57 -33.33 -8.36
N LEU A 165 -16.74 -34.38 -8.31
CA LEU A 165 -15.55 -34.56 -9.15
C LEU A 165 -15.84 -34.06 -10.57
N ARG A 166 -15.27 -32.90 -10.94
CA ARG A 166 -15.39 -32.38 -12.30
C ARG A 166 -14.88 -33.46 -13.24
N ASN A 167 -15.78 -33.97 -14.07
CA ASN A 167 -15.48 -34.93 -15.12
C ASN A 167 -14.24 -34.45 -15.88
N LYS A 168 -13.18 -35.26 -15.86
CA LYS A 168 -12.01 -35.06 -16.73
C LYS A 168 -12.54 -35.02 -18.15
N ALA A 169 -12.41 -33.88 -18.82
CA ALA A 169 -12.72 -33.78 -20.24
C ALA A 169 -11.89 -34.85 -20.99
N PRO A 170 -12.50 -35.59 -21.93
CA PRO A 170 -11.79 -36.62 -22.67
C PRO A 170 -10.65 -35.98 -23.48
N LYS A 171 -9.47 -36.58 -23.39
CA LYS A 171 -8.34 -36.23 -24.25
C LYS A 171 -8.72 -36.56 -25.68
N CYS A 172 -8.73 -35.55 -26.55
CA CYS A 172 -8.68 -35.74 -28.00
C CYS A 172 -7.26 -36.07 -28.41
#